data_AF-A0A1N7MVC5-F1
#
_entry.id   AF-A0A1N7MVC5-F1
#
_cell.length_a   1.000
_cell.length_b   1.000
_cell.length_c   1.000
_cell.angle_alpha   90.00
_cell.angle_beta   90.00
_cell.angle_gamma   90.00
#
_symmetry.space_group_name_H-M   'P 1'
#
loop_
_entity.id
_entity.type
_entity.pdbx_description
1 polymer ?
#
loop_
_entity_poly.entity_id
_entity_poly.type
_entity_poly.pdbx_seq_one_letter_code
_entity_poly.pdbx_strand_id
1 'polypeptide(L)'
;METEWGISLLPSYKKLVLEHPGGSPHAPCFYGEKGRGEVDFLLRVDNLDMENSIRSIHQKHFHGTSYIPFAQCKGGQILCMDYNEKESDPEVVVWDRTENHFYKVKSSFGRFLHYLRYQ
;
A
#
# COMPACT_ATOMS: atom_id res chain seq x y z
N MET A 1 5.38 -12.08 8.65
CA MET A 1 4.58 -11.32 7.67
C MET A 1 4.13 -12.20 6.52
N GLU A 2 4.96 -12.56 5.53
CA GLU A 2 4.48 -13.35 4.36
C GLU A 2 3.85 -14.70 4.73
N THR A 3 4.54 -15.51 5.53
CA THR A 3 4.02 -16.80 6.00
C THR A 3 2.79 -16.64 6.90
N GLU A 4 2.68 -15.53 7.64
CA GLU A 4 1.52 -15.25 8.50
C GLU A 4 0.29 -14.82 7.69
N TRP A 5 0.52 -14.16 6.55
CA TRP A 5 -0.55 -13.65 5.69
C TRP A 5 -0.85 -14.58 4.52
N GLY A 6 -0.11 -15.68 4.36
CA GLY A 6 -0.30 -16.65 3.28
C GLY A 6 -0.03 -16.06 1.89
N ILE A 7 0.74 -14.98 1.79
CA ILE A 7 1.00 -14.27 0.54
C ILE A 7 2.49 -14.03 0.33
N SER A 8 2.88 -13.99 -0.95
CA SER A 8 4.24 -13.58 -1.36
C SER A 8 4.22 -12.12 -1.81
N LEU A 9 4.84 -11.24 -1.02
CA LEU A 9 5.05 -9.85 -1.40
C LEU A 9 5.98 -9.77 -2.62
N LEU A 10 5.66 -8.83 -3.50
CA LEU A 10 6.45 -8.59 -4.70
C LEU A 10 7.91 -8.25 -4.36
N PRO A 11 8.91 -8.83 -5.04
CA PRO A 11 10.32 -8.48 -4.83
C PRO A 11 10.61 -6.99 -5.00
N SER A 12 9.93 -6.35 -5.96
CA SER A 12 10.03 -4.90 -6.21
C SER A 12 9.53 -4.07 -5.02
N TYR A 13 8.46 -4.51 -4.36
CA TYR A 13 7.94 -3.88 -3.15
C TYR A 13 8.91 -4.04 -1.97
N LYS A 14 9.41 -5.27 -1.75
CA LYS A 14 10.38 -5.54 -0.68
C LYS A 14 11.60 -4.63 -0.81
N LYS A 15 12.12 -4.50 -2.02
CA LYS A 15 13.25 -3.61 -2.30
C LYS A 15 12.92 -2.16 -1.98
N LEU A 16 11.77 -1.66 -2.44
CA LEU A 16 11.33 -0.29 -2.20
C LEU A 16 11.26 0.07 -0.71
N VAL A 17 10.59 -0.76 0.09
CA VAL A 17 10.39 -0.43 1.52
C VAL A 17 11.66 -0.62 2.33
N LEU A 18 12.56 -1.50 1.90
CA LEU A 18 13.89 -1.64 2.50
C LEU A 18 14.80 -0.44 2.16
N GLU A 19 14.71 0.10 0.95
CA GLU A 19 15.51 1.26 0.52
C GLU A 19 14.96 2.58 1.08
N HIS A 20 13.64 2.69 1.28
CA HIS A 20 12.97 3.91 1.70
C HIS A 20 11.89 3.68 2.79
N PRO A 21 12.26 3.20 3.99
CA PRO A 21 11.30 2.94 5.07
C PRO A 21 10.68 4.26 5.55
N GLY A 22 9.35 4.39 5.46
CA GLY A 22 8.67 5.64 5.82
C GLY A 22 8.86 6.77 4.81
N GLY A 23 9.44 6.49 3.64
CA GLY A 23 9.76 7.50 2.65
C GLY A 23 8.52 8.14 2.03
N SER A 24 8.56 9.46 1.86
CA SER A 24 7.59 10.22 1.08
C SER A 24 8.07 10.32 -0.38
N PRO A 25 7.27 9.91 -1.36
CA PRO A 25 7.64 10.02 -2.77
C PRO A 25 7.70 11.48 -3.21
N HIS A 26 8.67 11.84 -4.07
CA HIS A 26 8.79 13.21 -4.59
C HIS A 26 7.66 13.56 -5.56
N ALA A 27 7.12 12.56 -6.27
CA ALA A 27 5.94 12.68 -7.13
C ALA A 27 4.79 11.81 -6.58
N PRO A 28 4.07 12.25 -5.55
CA PRO A 28 3.12 11.41 -4.80
C PRO A 28 1.81 11.11 -5.54
N CYS A 29 1.66 11.45 -6.82
CA CYS A 29 0.35 11.49 -7.46
C CYS A 29 -0.05 10.14 -8.05
N PHE A 30 -1.29 9.73 -7.79
CA PHE A 30 -1.94 8.61 -8.48
C PHE A 30 -3.34 8.99 -8.94
N TYR A 31 -3.89 8.22 -9.88
CA TYR A 31 -5.24 8.40 -10.38
C TYR A 31 -6.04 7.13 -10.12
N GLY A 32 -7.19 7.27 -9.46
CA GLY A 32 -8.14 6.20 -9.22
C GLY A 32 -9.56 6.59 -9.63
N GLU A 33 -10.53 5.81 -9.19
CA GLU A 33 -11.95 6.06 -9.45
C GLU A 33 -12.45 7.38 -8.84
N LYS A 34 -11.95 7.76 -7.66
CA LYS A 34 -12.23 9.06 -7.02
C LYS A 34 -11.42 10.23 -7.61
N GLY A 35 -10.67 10.01 -8.69
CA GLY A 35 -9.84 11.04 -9.32
C GLY A 35 -8.39 11.02 -8.82
N ARG A 36 -7.77 12.20 -8.69
CA ARG A 36 -6.36 12.34 -8.31
C ARG A 36 -6.20 12.21 -6.80
N GLY A 37 -5.31 11.32 -6.36
CA GLY A 37 -4.86 11.16 -4.98
C GLY A 37 -3.38 11.49 -4.81
N GLU A 38 -2.96 11.75 -3.58
CA GLU A 38 -1.56 11.99 -3.21
C GLU A 38 -1.13 11.08 -2.07
N VAL A 39 -0.04 10.34 -2.28
CA VAL A 39 0.67 9.56 -1.28
C VAL A 39 1.40 10.49 -0.31
N ASP A 40 1.24 10.26 0.98
CA ASP A 40 1.97 10.97 2.03
C ASP A 40 3.29 10.26 2.33
N PHE A 41 3.23 8.98 2.73
CA PHE A 41 4.40 8.16 3.02
C PHE A 41 4.14 6.66 2.82
N LEU A 42 5.22 5.90 2.59
CA LEU A 42 5.19 4.44 2.63
C LEU A 42 5.09 3.93 4.07
N LEU A 43 4.28 2.90 4.28
CA LEU A 43 4.20 2.25 5.58
C LEU A 43 5.48 1.49 5.88
N ARG A 44 5.85 1.47 7.16
CA ARG A 44 7.09 0.85 7.62
C ARG A 44 6.93 -0.66 7.76
N VAL A 45 7.92 -1.39 7.25
CA VAL A 45 8.10 -2.83 7.46
C VAL A 45 8.71 -3.10 8.84
N ASP A 46 9.52 -2.17 9.34
CA ASP A 46 10.27 -2.28 10.58
C ASP A 46 9.47 -1.75 11.80
N ASN A 47 9.56 -2.51 12.90
CA ASN A 47 8.89 -2.33 14.19
C ASN A 47 7.39 -2.63 14.27
N LEU A 48 7.10 -3.72 14.98
CA LEU A 48 5.78 -4.31 15.23
C LEU A 48 4.85 -3.42 16.07
N ASP A 49 5.42 -2.46 16.81
CA ASP A 49 4.70 -1.66 17.82
C ASP A 49 4.47 -0.20 17.40
N MET A 50 4.84 0.19 16.18
CA MET A 50 4.51 1.53 15.66
C MET A 50 3.14 1.54 14.99
N GLU A 51 2.35 2.58 15.28
CA GLU A 51 0.99 2.76 14.76
C GLU A 51 0.94 2.82 13.21
N ASN A 52 2.04 3.23 12.57
CA ASN A 52 2.18 3.36 11.12
C ASN A 52 2.95 2.18 10.47
N SER A 53 3.07 1.05 11.17
CA SER A 53 3.63 -0.17 10.59
C SER A 53 2.59 -0.90 9.74
N ILE A 54 3.05 -1.57 8.67
CA ILE A 54 2.19 -2.40 7.82
C ILE A 54 1.44 -3.42 8.68
N ARG A 55 2.12 -4.07 9.63
CA ARG A 55 1.53 -5.11 10.46
C ARG A 55 0.44 -4.56 11.38
N SER A 56 0.68 -3.43 12.05
CA SER A 56 -0.30 -2.82 12.95
C SER A 56 -1.57 -2.41 12.19
N ILE A 57 -1.40 -1.74 11.05
CA ILE A 57 -2.52 -1.34 10.19
C ILE A 57 -3.27 -2.56 9.65
N HIS A 58 -2.54 -3.57 9.17
CA HIS A 58 -3.14 -4.81 8.67
C HIS A 58 -3.93 -5.53 9.75
N GLN A 59 -3.37 -5.72 10.95
CA GLN A 59 -4.07 -6.36 12.06
C GLN A 59 -5.32 -5.59 12.51
N LYS A 60 -5.26 -4.25 12.49
CA LYS A 60 -6.35 -3.39 12.93
C LYS A 60 -7.50 -3.29 11.92
N HIS A 61 -7.19 -3.31 10.63
CA HIS A 61 -8.16 -2.95 9.58
C HIS A 61 -8.37 -4.01 8.49
N PHE A 62 -7.41 -4.90 8.28
CA PHE A 62 -7.39 -5.83 7.15
C PHE A 62 -7.18 -7.30 7.59
N HIS A 63 -7.40 -7.60 8.88
CA HIS A 63 -7.21 -8.94 9.42
C HIS A 63 -8.12 -9.96 8.73
N GLY A 64 -7.54 -11.07 8.28
CA GLY A 64 -8.26 -12.12 7.55
C GLY A 64 -8.60 -11.77 6.10
N THR A 65 -8.04 -10.69 5.55
CA THR A 65 -8.22 -10.30 4.15
C THR A 65 -6.93 -10.49 3.35
N SER A 66 -7.06 -10.50 2.03
CA SER A 66 -5.92 -10.51 1.09
C SER A 66 -5.43 -9.09 0.73
N TYR A 67 -5.85 -8.07 1.49
CA TYR A 67 -5.44 -6.68 1.26
C TYR A 67 -4.22 -6.35 2.11
N ILE A 68 -3.13 -5.96 1.45
CA ILE A 68 -1.90 -5.57 2.15
C ILE A 68 -1.70 -4.07 2.07
N PRO A 69 -1.78 -3.34 3.19
CA PRO A 69 -1.54 -1.92 3.20
C PRO A 69 -0.07 -1.63 2.94
N PHE A 70 0.23 -0.60 2.16
CA PHE A 70 1.62 -0.26 1.85
C PHE A 70 1.94 1.24 1.86
N ALA A 71 0.94 2.10 1.78
CA ALA A 71 1.15 3.55 1.85
C ALA A 71 -0.07 4.25 2.45
N GLN A 72 0.16 5.42 3.03
CA GLN A 72 -0.88 6.34 3.49
C GLN A 72 -0.98 7.53 2.54
N CYS A 73 -2.20 7.99 2.26
CA CYS A 73 -2.48 9.18 1.47
C CYS A 73 -2.62 10.42 2.37
N LYS A 74 -2.45 11.62 1.81
CA LYS A 74 -2.59 12.90 2.55
C LYS A 74 -3.99 13.11 3.18
N GLY A 75 -5.01 12.42 2.69
CA GLY A 75 -6.36 12.43 3.26
C GLY A 75 -6.62 11.34 4.32
N GLY A 76 -5.60 10.60 4.74
CA GLY A 76 -5.71 9.50 5.69
C GLY A 76 -6.26 8.19 5.09
N GLN A 77 -6.55 8.15 3.79
CA GLN A 77 -6.84 6.90 3.09
C GLN A 77 -5.59 6.02 3.05
N ILE A 78 -5.81 4.71 2.91
CA ILE A 78 -4.72 3.73 2.90
C ILE A 78 -4.69 3.04 1.54
N LEU A 79 -3.52 3.01 0.92
CA LEU A 79 -3.29 2.24 -0.30
C LEU A 79 -2.97 0.80 0.07
N CYS A 80 -3.65 -0.12 -0.60
CA CYS A 80 -3.48 -1.55 -0.42
C CYS A 80 -3.18 -2.24 -1.76
N MET A 81 -2.38 -3.30 -1.69
CA MET A 81 -2.28 -4.30 -2.75
C MET A 81 -3.41 -5.32 -2.55
N ASP A 82 -4.19 -5.55 -3.59
CA ASP A 82 -5.25 -6.56 -3.61
C ASP A 82 -4.71 -7.87 -4.19
N TYR A 83 -4.52 -8.87 -3.33
CA TYR A 83 -4.05 -10.21 -3.70
C TYR A 83 -5.19 -11.20 -4.00
N ASN A 84 -6.47 -10.77 -4.07
CA ASN A 84 -7.59 -11.69 -4.30
C ASN A 84 -7.58 -12.34 -5.70
N GLU A 85 -7.13 -11.61 -6.72
CA GLU A 85 -7.16 -12.11 -8.10
C GLU A 85 -5.80 -12.60 -8.61
N LYS A 86 -4.71 -11.86 -8.33
CA LYS A 86 -3.41 -12.10 -8.96
C LYS A 86 -2.24 -11.81 -8.02
N GLU A 87 -1.61 -12.87 -7.51
CA GLU A 87 -0.48 -12.72 -6.57
C GLU A 87 0.78 -12.12 -7.20
N SER A 88 1.05 -12.40 -8.47
CA SER A 88 2.29 -11.96 -9.15
C SER A 88 2.28 -10.49 -9.59
N ASP A 89 1.11 -9.86 -9.60
CA ASP A 89 0.90 -8.47 -10.02
C ASP A 89 -0.45 -7.98 -9.46
N PRO A 90 -0.57 -7.83 -8.13
CA PRO A 90 -1.76 -7.36 -7.46
C PRO A 90 -2.20 -5.99 -7.98
N GLU A 91 -3.52 -5.80 -8.01
CA GLU A 91 -4.09 -4.48 -8.25
C GLU A 91 -3.80 -3.55 -7.07
N VAL A 92 -3.76 -2.25 -7.34
CA VAL A 92 -3.68 -1.23 -6.30
C VAL A 92 -5.07 -0.67 -6.05
N VAL A 93 -5.48 -0.66 -4.79
CA VAL A 93 -6.74 -0.07 -4.34
C VAL A 93 -6.48 0.95 -3.25
N VAL A 94 -7.38 1.93 -3.12
CA VAL A 94 -7.38 2.89 -2.01
C VAL A 94 -8.59 2.62 -1.12
N TRP A 95 -8.33 2.34 0.16
CA TRP A 95 -9.36 2.19 1.17
C TRP A 95 -9.71 3.55 1.77
N ASP A 96 -10.97 3.96 1.57
CA ASP A 96 -11.56 5.10 2.23
C ASP A 96 -12.16 4.63 3.56
N ARG A 97 -11.50 5.01 4.66
CA ARG A 97 -11.94 4.62 6.01
C ARG A 97 -13.30 5.22 6.39
N THR A 98 -13.67 6.37 5.85
CA THR A 98 -14.93 7.05 6.18
C THR A 98 -16.10 6.30 5.57
N GLU A 99 -15.95 5.84 4.33
CA GLU A 99 -16.98 5.12 3.59
C GLU A 99 -16.86 3.60 3.76
N ASN A 100 -15.78 3.13 4.40
CA ASN A 100 -15.39 1.73 4.51
C ASN A 100 -15.44 1.00 3.15
N HIS A 101 -14.88 1.62 2.13
CA HIS A 101 -14.95 1.16 0.74
C HIS A 101 -13.58 1.20 0.06
N PHE A 102 -13.35 0.27 -0.87
CA PHE A 102 -12.14 0.21 -1.68
C PHE A 102 -12.41 0.76 -3.08
N TYR A 103 -11.60 1.70 -3.52
CA TYR A 103 -11.64 2.25 -4.87
C TYR A 103 -10.43 1.78 -5.67
N LYS A 104 -10.65 1.43 -6.93
CA LYS A 104 -9.55 1.00 -7.80
C LYS A 104 -8.64 2.17 -8.13
N VAL A 105 -7.33 1.95 -8.04
CA VAL A 105 -6.32 2.83 -8.65
C VAL A 105 -6.13 2.37 -10.08
N LYS A 106 -6.14 3.30 -11.05
CA LYS A 106 -6.02 3.02 -12.49
C LYS A 106 -4.58 2.68 -12.90
N SER A 107 -3.89 1.86 -12.11
CA SER A 107 -2.53 1.39 -12.36
C SER A 107 -2.25 0.07 -11.64
N SER A 108 -1.56 -0.85 -12.31
CA SER A 108 -0.96 -2.00 -11.63
C SER A 108 0.13 -1.55 -10.66
N PHE A 109 0.47 -2.38 -9.68
CA PHE A 109 1.48 -2.06 -8.68
C PHE A 109 2.84 -1.71 -9.31
N GLY A 110 3.26 -2.46 -10.34
CA GLY A 110 4.50 -2.16 -11.07
C GLY A 110 4.53 -0.76 -11.68
N ARG A 111 3.40 -0.29 -12.24
CA ARG A 111 3.26 1.09 -12.75
C ARG A 111 3.20 2.11 -11.63
N PHE A 112 2.56 1.76 -10.51
CA PHE A 112 2.48 2.60 -9.32
C PHE A 112 3.88 2.95 -8.80
N LEU A 113 4.79 1.97 -8.75
CA LEU A 113 6.19 2.19 -8.36
C LEU A 113 6.92 3.20 -9.24
N HIS A 114 6.64 3.24 -10.55
CA HIS A 114 7.25 4.23 -11.44
C HIS A 114 6.80 5.66 -11.14
N TYR A 115 5.60 5.85 -10.58
CA TYR A 115 5.12 7.17 -10.16
C TYR A 115 5.78 7.63 -8.88
N LEU A 116 6.09 6.71 -7.99
CA LEU A 116 6.81 6.98 -6.75
C LEU A 116 8.32 7.16 -7.01
N ARG A 117 8.71 8.29 -7.62
CA ARG A 117 10.13 8.65 -7.74
C ARG A 117 10.65 8.98 -6.33
N TYR A 118 11.49 8.11 -5.78
CA TYR A 118 12.30 8.38 -4.59
C TYR A 118 13.69 8.85 -5.05
N GLN A 119 14.21 9.93 -4.45
CA GLN A 119 15.59 10.40 -4.64
C GLN A 119 16.41 10.05 -3.40
#